data_AF-A0A9E1SC92-F1
#
_entry.id   AF-A0A9E1SC92-F1
#
_cell.length_a   1.000
_cell.length_b   1.000
_cell.length_c   1.000
_cell.angle_alpha   90.00
_cell.angle_beta   90.00
_cell.angle_gamma   90.00
#
_symmetry.space_group_name_H-M   'P 1'
#
loop_
_entity.id
_entity.type
_entity.pdbx_description
1 polymer ?
#
loop_
_entity_poly.entity_id
_entity_poly.type
_entity_poly.pdbx_seq_one_letter_code
_entity_poly.pdbx_strand_id
1 'polypeptide(L)'
;MKKILLPFICLFICFGSSIAQVRYIDEVFTEFTVDSSNVYAENLTVLAANATPPQPYLPTGQFGIPALEVDVYEPVGDTETERPLVIVLHTGTFAPIIYNGNPTGLRDDYATAAMCQSYAKRGYVAANVEYRLGWNPAAQTQSERAASLMKAVYRAIQDTKSAVRFFRNDYENGNTWGIDTSRIILSGQGSGGWVALGYATVDKLAEIQLSKFLDLSDPANPVALIDTAEIGDWDGYGGLYNVESNLGYSNDIHMVCSMGGGIGDLSW
;
A
#
# COMPACT_ATOMS: atom_id res chain seq x y z
N MET A 1 -40.96 -54.63 14.47
CA MET A 1 -39.91 -53.69 14.92
C MET A 1 -38.92 -53.25 13.83
N LYS A 2 -38.78 -53.91 12.67
CA LYS A 2 -37.78 -53.55 11.63
C LYS A 2 -38.18 -52.44 10.63
N LYS A 3 -39.42 -51.94 10.65
CA LYS A 3 -39.93 -50.97 9.63
C LYS A 3 -39.80 -49.49 10.01
N ILE A 4 -39.31 -49.17 11.21
CA ILE A 4 -39.20 -47.77 11.71
C ILE A 4 -37.75 -47.24 11.62
N LEU A 5 -36.76 -48.12 11.42
CA LEU A 5 -35.34 -47.74 11.36
C LEU A 5 -34.92 -47.07 10.03
N LEU A 6 -35.58 -47.39 8.92
CA LEU A 6 -35.22 -46.88 7.59
C LEU A 6 -35.44 -45.36 7.40
N PRO A 7 -36.57 -44.75 7.83
CA PRO A 7 -36.74 -43.30 7.71
C PRO A 7 -35.82 -42.51 8.66
N PHE A 8 -35.40 -43.09 9.78
CA PHE A 8 -34.44 -42.45 10.71
C PHE A 8 -33.02 -42.39 10.16
N ILE A 9 -32.60 -43.42 9.41
CA ILE A 9 -31.27 -43.45 8.76
C ILE A 9 -31.20 -42.44 7.61
N CYS A 10 -32.28 -42.27 6.83
CA CYS A 10 -32.34 -41.25 5.77
C CYS A 10 -32.38 -39.81 6.34
N LEU A 11 -32.99 -39.59 7.50
CA LEU A 11 -32.99 -38.27 8.14
C LEU A 11 -31.59 -37.87 8.63
N PHE A 12 -30.77 -38.83 9.08
CA PHE A 12 -29.39 -38.57 9.50
C PHE A 12 -28.43 -38.27 8.33
N ILE A 13 -28.70 -38.80 7.13
CA ILE A 13 -27.85 -38.58 5.95
C ILE A 13 -28.10 -37.18 5.35
N CYS A 14 -29.28 -36.59 5.54
CA CYS A 14 -29.58 -35.24 5.04
C CYS A 14 -29.07 -34.08 5.93
N PHE A 15 -28.50 -34.36 7.11
CA PHE A 15 -27.91 -33.35 8.01
C PHE A 15 -26.37 -33.26 7.91
N GLY A 16 -25.75 -33.99 6.98
CA GLY A 16 -24.31 -34.27 7.00
C GLY A 16 -23.40 -33.47 6.06
N SER A 17 -23.84 -32.31 5.55
CA SER A 17 -22.96 -31.45 4.75
C SER A 17 -23.07 -29.99 5.18
N SER A 18 -22.60 -29.70 6.39
CA SER A 18 -22.07 -28.36 6.67
C SER A 18 -20.82 -28.19 5.83
N ILE A 19 -20.83 -27.28 4.85
CA ILE A 19 -19.57 -26.79 4.30
C ILE A 19 -18.86 -26.10 5.46
N ALA A 20 -17.76 -26.70 5.92
CA ALA A 20 -16.88 -26.05 6.87
C ALA A 20 -16.35 -24.79 6.18
N GLN A 21 -16.46 -23.64 6.84
CA GLN A 21 -15.85 -22.41 6.35
C GLN A 21 -14.34 -22.62 6.21
N VAL A 22 -13.77 -22.11 5.13
CA VAL A 22 -12.35 -22.22 4.85
C VAL A 22 -11.67 -20.93 5.26
N ARG A 23 -10.78 -21.01 6.25
CA ARG A 23 -9.94 -19.88 6.69
C ARG A 23 -9.21 -19.27 5.48
N TYR A 24 -9.05 -17.95 5.48
CA TYR A 24 -8.47 -17.15 4.41
C TYR A 24 -9.31 -17.02 3.13
N ILE A 25 -10.48 -17.67 3.08
CA ILE A 25 -11.44 -17.60 1.98
C ILE A 25 -12.77 -17.04 2.49
N ASP A 26 -13.33 -17.68 3.51
CA ASP A 26 -14.60 -17.33 4.15
C ASP A 26 -14.37 -16.47 5.40
N GLU A 27 -15.36 -15.64 5.75
CA GLU A 27 -15.37 -14.90 7.02
C GLU A 27 -15.65 -15.87 8.18
N VAL A 28 -14.57 -16.36 8.79
CA VAL A 28 -14.59 -17.28 9.94
C VAL A 28 -14.62 -16.54 11.28
N PHE A 29 -14.32 -15.24 11.28
CA PHE A 29 -14.44 -14.36 12.46
C PHE A 29 -15.55 -13.33 12.25
N THR A 30 -16.31 -13.04 13.31
CA THR A 30 -17.40 -12.05 13.28
C THR A 30 -16.92 -10.65 13.70
N GLU A 31 -15.85 -10.59 14.50
CA GLU A 31 -15.32 -9.37 15.11
C GLU A 31 -13.84 -9.18 14.73
N PHE A 32 -13.41 -7.92 14.73
CA PHE A 32 -12.04 -7.50 14.46
C PHE A 32 -11.70 -6.27 15.31
N THR A 33 -10.41 -6.03 15.53
CA THR A 33 -9.87 -4.81 16.12
C THR A 33 -9.14 -3.99 15.08
N VAL A 34 -9.00 -2.68 15.33
CA VAL A 34 -8.20 -1.75 14.52
C VAL A 34 -7.29 -0.97 15.44
N ASP A 35 -5.99 -1.01 15.18
CA ASP A 35 -5.00 -0.15 15.83
C ASP A 35 -4.49 0.91 14.84
N SER A 36 -4.96 2.14 15.04
CA SER A 36 -4.64 3.32 14.22
C SER A 36 -3.56 4.21 14.83
N SER A 37 -2.87 3.76 15.88
CA SER A 37 -1.86 4.55 16.59
C SER A 37 -0.44 4.40 16.01
N ASN A 38 -0.28 3.58 14.96
CA ASN A 38 1.01 3.17 14.44
C ASN A 38 1.56 4.16 13.41
N VAL A 39 2.78 4.63 13.66
CA VAL A 39 3.58 5.39 12.71
C VAL A 39 4.70 4.48 12.21
N TYR A 40 4.72 4.20 10.91
CA TYR A 40 5.73 3.31 10.32
C TYR A 40 6.95 4.08 9.79
N ALA A 41 6.80 5.37 9.47
CA ALA A 41 7.87 6.22 8.97
C ALA A 41 7.51 7.70 9.15
N GLU A 42 8.48 8.59 8.95
CA GLU A 42 8.25 10.01 8.74
C GLU A 42 8.99 10.41 7.47
N ASN A 43 8.40 11.24 6.61
CA ASN A 43 9.07 11.64 5.37
C ASN A 43 8.61 13.01 4.87
N LEU A 44 9.42 13.69 4.07
CA LEU A 44 9.15 15.07 3.63
C LEU A 44 7.89 15.12 2.78
N THR A 45 6.97 16.05 3.10
CA THR A 45 5.77 16.24 2.29
C THR A 45 6.00 17.24 1.16
N VAL A 46 5.33 16.98 0.05
CA VAL A 46 5.27 17.88 -1.11
C VAL A 46 3.92 18.63 -1.17
N LEU A 47 3.02 18.38 -0.20
CA LEU A 47 1.77 19.11 -0.03
C LEU A 47 2.00 20.36 0.83
N ALA A 48 1.56 21.53 0.38
CA ALA A 48 1.33 22.65 1.29
C ALA A 48 -0.11 22.70 1.76
N ALA A 49 -0.41 21.87 2.76
CA ALA A 49 -1.66 21.97 3.51
C ALA A 49 -1.88 23.39 4.10
N ASN A 50 -0.79 24.12 4.39
CA ASN A 50 -0.83 25.46 4.98
C ASN A 50 -0.73 26.62 3.96
N ALA A 51 -0.63 26.34 2.66
CA ALA A 51 -0.77 27.39 1.65
C ALA A 51 -2.24 27.79 1.53
N THR A 52 -2.53 29.04 1.15
CA THR A 52 -3.90 29.49 0.89
C THR A 52 -4.01 30.01 -0.54
N PRO A 53 -4.72 29.30 -1.44
CA PRO A 53 -5.36 27.99 -1.23
C PRO A 53 -4.32 26.87 -1.10
N PRO A 54 -4.60 25.76 -0.41
CA PRO A 54 -3.65 24.67 -0.27
C PRO A 54 -3.21 24.19 -1.65
N GLN A 55 -1.90 24.15 -1.87
CA GLN A 55 -1.32 23.75 -3.13
C GLN A 55 -0.82 22.31 -2.98
N PRO A 56 -1.30 21.36 -3.80
CA PRO A 56 -0.80 19.99 -3.78
C PRO A 56 0.62 19.86 -4.35
N TYR A 57 1.21 20.98 -4.78
CA TYR A 57 2.53 21.05 -5.38
C TYR A 57 3.38 22.10 -4.69
N LEU A 58 4.51 21.68 -4.11
CA LEU A 58 5.74 22.48 -3.97
C LEU A 58 6.98 21.64 -4.30
N PRO A 59 8.11 22.30 -4.63
CA PRO A 59 9.40 21.63 -4.73
C PRO A 59 9.67 20.76 -3.50
N THR A 60 10.25 19.59 -3.72
CA THR A 60 10.48 18.60 -2.67
C THR A 60 11.28 19.23 -1.52
N GLY A 61 10.83 19.00 -0.28
CA GLY A 61 11.49 19.51 0.92
C GLY A 61 11.07 20.89 1.44
N GLN A 62 9.99 21.47 0.91
CA GLN A 62 9.53 22.79 1.37
C GLN A 62 8.55 22.75 2.57
N PHE A 63 7.96 21.58 2.89
CA PHE A 63 6.98 21.47 3.98
C PHE A 63 7.21 20.21 4.80
N GLY A 64 7.51 20.38 6.09
CA GLY A 64 7.38 19.37 7.16
C GLY A 64 8.01 18.00 6.93
N ILE A 65 7.97 17.19 7.99
CA ILE A 65 8.25 15.76 7.92
C ILE A 65 7.08 15.08 8.63
N PRO A 66 5.90 14.99 8.01
CA PRO A 66 4.76 14.35 8.64
C PRO A 66 5.02 12.86 8.87
N ALA A 67 4.36 12.33 9.90
CA ALA A 67 4.22 10.90 10.12
C ALA A 67 3.46 10.24 8.98
N LEU A 68 3.91 9.05 8.59
CA LEU A 68 3.20 8.12 7.74
C LEU A 68 2.65 7.01 8.63
N GLU A 69 1.34 6.89 8.61
CA GLU A 69 0.58 6.09 9.56
C GLU A 69 0.05 4.81 8.90
N VAL A 70 -0.21 3.81 9.73
CA VAL A 70 -0.82 2.54 9.29
C VAL A 70 -1.90 2.11 10.28
N ASP A 71 -3.06 1.72 9.75
CA ASP A 71 -4.09 1.08 10.56
C ASP A 71 -3.94 -0.44 10.44
N VAL A 72 -3.78 -1.14 11.56
CA VAL A 72 -3.63 -2.60 11.59
C VAL A 72 -4.93 -3.25 12.05
N TYR A 73 -5.49 -4.12 11.22
CA TYR A 73 -6.73 -4.84 11.44
C TYR A 73 -6.45 -6.30 11.74
N GLU A 74 -7.02 -6.81 12.83
CA GLU A 74 -6.83 -8.19 13.28
C GLU A 74 -8.15 -8.84 13.71
N PRO A 75 -8.36 -10.14 13.46
CA PRO A 75 -9.50 -10.88 14.00
C PRO A 75 -9.47 -10.97 15.54
N VAL A 76 -10.63 -10.83 16.18
CA VAL A 76 -10.78 -11.06 17.62
C VAL A 76 -10.89 -12.56 17.92
N GLY A 77 -10.15 -13.02 18.93
CA GLY A 77 -10.21 -14.41 19.40
C GLY A 77 -9.46 -15.41 18.50
N ASP A 78 -8.68 -14.92 17.55
CA ASP A 78 -7.79 -15.74 16.75
C ASP A 78 -6.63 -16.27 17.59
N THR A 79 -6.25 -17.52 17.35
CA THR A 79 -5.18 -18.21 18.07
C THR A 79 -3.96 -18.49 17.20
N GLU A 80 -4.06 -18.25 15.89
CA GLU A 80 -2.90 -18.33 14.99
C GLU A 80 -1.96 -17.16 15.22
N THR A 81 -0.68 -17.47 15.42
CA THR A 81 0.36 -16.47 15.71
C THR A 81 1.25 -16.17 14.50
N GLU A 82 0.99 -16.81 13.37
CA GLU A 82 1.74 -16.68 12.11
C GLU A 82 0.73 -16.54 10.96
N ARG A 83 0.18 -15.33 10.81
CA ARG A 83 -0.90 -15.02 9.86
C ARG A 83 -0.36 -14.28 8.63
N PRO A 84 -0.84 -14.58 7.41
CA PRO A 84 -0.49 -13.79 6.25
C PRO A 84 -0.87 -12.32 6.45
N LEU A 85 0.04 -11.44 6.06
CA LEU A 85 -0.14 -10.00 6.10
C LEU A 85 -0.63 -9.52 4.73
N VAL A 86 -1.73 -8.76 4.70
CA VAL A 86 -2.20 -8.05 3.50
C VAL A 86 -2.02 -6.56 3.72
N ILE A 87 -1.04 -5.97 3.04
CA ILE A 87 -0.87 -4.51 3.00
C ILE A 87 -1.79 -3.96 1.91
N VAL A 88 -2.61 -2.97 2.26
CA VAL A 88 -3.62 -2.38 1.38
C VAL A 88 -3.28 -0.91 1.15
N LEU A 89 -3.20 -0.53 -0.12
CA LEU A 89 -2.92 0.83 -0.58
C LEU A 89 -4.19 1.46 -1.16
N HIS A 90 -4.63 2.56 -0.56
CA HIS A 90 -5.81 3.31 -0.98
C HIS A 90 -5.62 3.98 -2.36
N THR A 91 -6.73 4.38 -2.99
CA THR A 91 -6.70 5.27 -4.16
C THR A 91 -6.72 6.74 -3.76
N GLY A 92 -6.62 7.64 -4.72
CA GLY A 92 -6.64 9.08 -4.46
C GLY A 92 -5.96 9.95 -5.50
N THR A 93 -5.39 9.36 -6.54
CA THR A 93 -4.56 10.09 -7.53
C THR A 93 -3.44 10.87 -6.84
N PHE A 94 -2.88 10.31 -5.76
CA PHE A 94 -1.79 10.91 -4.98
C PHE A 94 -2.10 12.35 -4.53
N ALA A 95 -3.36 12.68 -4.27
CA ALA A 95 -3.74 14.00 -3.80
C ALA A 95 -4.85 13.86 -2.74
N PRO A 96 -4.91 14.76 -1.75
CA PRO A 96 -5.92 14.68 -0.71
C PRO A 96 -7.34 14.77 -1.28
N ILE A 97 -8.31 14.25 -0.51
CA ILE A 97 -9.73 14.44 -0.78
C ILE A 97 -10.02 15.93 -1.02
N ILE A 98 -11.03 16.22 -1.85
CA ILE A 98 -11.40 17.55 -2.36
C ILE A 98 -10.46 18.00 -3.49
N TYR A 99 -9.14 17.98 -3.30
CA TYR A 99 -8.18 18.45 -4.31
C TYR A 99 -8.07 17.52 -5.51
N ASN A 100 -8.22 16.22 -5.26
CA ASN A 100 -8.25 15.22 -6.33
C ASN A 100 -9.63 15.11 -7.02
N GLY A 101 -10.65 15.86 -6.58
CA GLY A 101 -12.01 15.80 -7.12
C GLY A 101 -12.78 14.50 -6.87
N ASN A 102 -12.31 13.65 -5.95
CA ASN A 102 -12.86 12.34 -5.63
C ASN A 102 -13.17 12.20 -4.13
N PRO A 103 -14.06 11.26 -3.72
CA PRO A 103 -14.38 11.00 -2.32
C PRO A 103 -13.36 10.09 -1.61
N THR A 104 -12.22 9.83 -2.26
CA THR A 104 -11.16 8.90 -1.83
C THR A 104 -9.84 9.65 -1.86
N GLY A 105 -8.87 9.33 -1.02
CA GLY A 105 -7.54 9.94 -1.04
C GLY A 105 -6.76 9.83 0.25
N LEU A 106 -7.16 8.94 1.14
CA LEU A 106 -6.61 8.76 2.47
C LEU A 106 -6.83 7.31 2.92
N ARG A 107 -5.99 6.82 3.83
CA ARG A 107 -6.10 5.42 4.28
C ARG A 107 -7.50 5.10 4.83
N ASP A 108 -8.13 6.00 5.57
CA ASP A 108 -9.44 5.79 6.20
C ASP A 108 -10.64 5.91 5.23
N ASP A 109 -10.39 5.92 3.93
CA ASP A 109 -11.42 5.80 2.89
C ASP A 109 -12.27 4.53 3.13
N TYR A 110 -13.60 4.69 3.05
CA TYR A 110 -14.54 3.62 3.39
C TYR A 110 -14.29 2.31 2.64
N ALA A 111 -13.97 2.37 1.35
CA ALA A 111 -13.73 1.18 0.53
C ALA A 111 -12.48 0.42 1.01
N THR A 112 -11.38 1.13 1.27
CA THR A 112 -10.13 0.54 1.74
C THR A 112 -10.30 -0.05 3.15
N ALA A 113 -10.97 0.67 4.05
CA ALA A 113 -11.30 0.18 5.37
C ALA A 113 -12.17 -1.08 5.30
N ALA A 114 -13.22 -1.09 4.47
CA ALA A 114 -14.09 -2.26 4.30
C ALA A 114 -13.33 -3.49 3.77
N MET A 115 -12.36 -3.29 2.86
CA MET A 115 -11.47 -4.35 2.41
C MET A 115 -10.61 -4.91 3.55
N CYS A 116 -10.00 -4.04 4.36
CA CYS A 116 -9.17 -4.48 5.50
C CYS A 116 -9.99 -5.25 6.54
N GLN A 117 -11.22 -4.78 6.84
CA GLN A 117 -12.16 -5.49 7.72
C GLN A 117 -12.50 -6.88 7.18
N SER A 118 -12.75 -6.97 5.87
CA SER A 118 -13.06 -8.22 5.16
C SER A 118 -11.88 -9.22 5.22
N TYR A 119 -10.64 -8.74 5.08
CA TYR A 119 -9.45 -9.57 5.27
C TYR A 119 -9.27 -10.03 6.72
N ALA A 120 -9.43 -9.13 7.70
CA ALA A 120 -9.34 -9.48 9.12
C ALA A 120 -10.33 -10.58 9.49
N LYS A 121 -11.59 -10.46 9.04
CA LYS A 121 -12.64 -11.47 9.27
C LYS A 121 -12.37 -12.83 8.61
N ARG A 122 -11.51 -12.88 7.60
CA ARG A 122 -11.02 -14.12 6.96
C ARG A 122 -9.80 -14.72 7.66
N GLY A 123 -9.26 -14.06 8.68
CA GLY A 123 -8.14 -14.54 9.49
C GLY A 123 -6.77 -13.98 9.10
N TYR A 124 -6.72 -12.98 8.22
CA TYR A 124 -5.50 -12.24 7.87
C TYR A 124 -5.22 -11.14 8.89
N VAL A 125 -3.97 -10.68 8.92
CA VAL A 125 -3.67 -9.33 9.41
C VAL A 125 -3.72 -8.40 8.21
N ALA A 126 -4.48 -7.30 8.28
CA ALA A 126 -4.55 -6.33 7.21
C ALA A 126 -3.99 -4.98 7.65
N ALA A 127 -3.11 -4.40 6.84
CA ALA A 127 -2.44 -3.14 7.13
C ALA A 127 -2.83 -2.09 6.09
N ASN A 128 -3.55 -1.07 6.51
CA ASN A 128 -4.00 0.02 5.67
C ASN A 128 -2.99 1.17 5.73
N VAL A 129 -2.18 1.31 4.69
CA VAL A 129 -0.98 2.16 4.72
C VAL A 129 -1.25 3.50 4.06
N GLU A 130 -1.03 4.59 4.79
CA GLU A 130 -0.91 5.93 4.23
C GLU A 130 0.47 6.10 3.58
N TYR A 131 0.55 6.75 2.42
CA TYR A 131 1.81 7.01 1.72
C TYR A 131 1.89 8.48 1.30
N ARG A 132 3.09 9.03 1.05
CA ARG A 132 3.23 10.45 0.68
C ARG A 132 2.39 10.76 -0.56
N LEU A 133 1.51 11.74 -0.40
CA LEU A 133 0.73 12.34 -1.47
C LEU A 133 1.44 13.59 -2.03
N GLY A 134 1.05 13.96 -3.24
CA GLY A 134 1.23 15.28 -3.84
C GLY A 134 1.92 15.25 -5.20
N TRP A 135 1.35 15.98 -6.15
CA TRP A 135 1.82 16.20 -7.51
C TRP A 135 1.21 17.50 -8.06
N ASN A 136 1.62 17.96 -9.24
CA ASN A 136 1.15 19.20 -9.83
C ASN A 136 0.14 18.98 -10.96
N PRO A 137 -1.18 18.94 -10.69
CA PRO A 137 -2.19 18.90 -11.75
C PRO A 137 -2.35 20.26 -12.47
N ALA A 138 -1.81 21.35 -11.93
CA ALA A 138 -1.93 22.70 -12.47
C ALA A 138 -0.72 23.14 -13.32
N ALA A 139 0.29 22.27 -13.50
CA ALA A 139 1.44 22.59 -14.33
C ALA A 139 0.99 22.90 -15.78
N GLN A 140 1.69 23.83 -16.43
CA GLN A 140 1.24 24.42 -17.69
C GLN A 140 1.18 23.38 -18.81
N THR A 141 2.19 22.52 -18.88
CA THR A 141 2.31 21.51 -19.91
C THR A 141 1.87 20.13 -19.41
N GLN A 142 1.42 19.27 -20.34
CA GLN A 142 1.13 17.88 -20.03
C GLN A 142 2.37 17.13 -19.52
N SER A 143 3.56 17.47 -20.05
CA SER A 143 4.83 16.84 -19.67
C SER A 143 5.15 17.10 -18.18
N GLU A 144 5.06 18.36 -17.74
CA GLU A 144 5.32 18.71 -16.34
C GLU A 144 4.32 18.05 -15.38
N ARG A 145 3.03 17.99 -15.76
CA ARG A 145 2.01 17.28 -14.99
C ARG A 145 2.34 15.80 -14.85
N ALA A 146 2.67 15.13 -15.96
CA ALA A 146 3.04 13.72 -15.98
C ALA A 146 4.31 13.44 -15.16
N ALA A 147 5.33 14.28 -15.28
CA ALA A 147 6.57 14.17 -14.52
C ALA A 147 6.32 14.29 -13.00
N SER A 148 5.51 15.28 -12.59
CA SER A 148 5.19 15.45 -11.17
C SER A 148 4.36 14.29 -10.59
N LEU A 149 3.46 13.71 -11.39
CA LEU A 149 2.68 12.53 -11.01
C LEU A 149 3.58 11.28 -10.89
N MET A 150 4.52 11.10 -11.81
CA MET A 150 5.52 10.02 -11.74
C MET A 150 6.34 10.07 -10.46
N LYS A 151 6.79 11.28 -10.07
CA LYS A 151 7.48 11.49 -8.79
C LYS A 151 6.62 11.11 -7.58
N ALA A 152 5.29 11.30 -7.65
CA ALA A 152 4.38 10.91 -6.58
C ALA A 152 4.25 9.38 -6.45
N VAL A 153 4.14 8.68 -7.59
CA VAL A 153 4.16 7.21 -7.62
C VAL A 153 5.47 6.70 -6.99
N TYR A 154 6.61 7.26 -7.40
CA TYR A 154 7.92 6.82 -6.91
C TYR A 154 8.10 7.01 -5.40
N ARG A 155 7.71 8.16 -4.85
CA ARG A 155 7.73 8.38 -3.39
C ARG A 155 6.85 7.37 -2.64
N ALA A 156 5.65 7.10 -3.16
CA ALA A 156 4.74 6.13 -2.55
C ALA A 156 5.30 4.69 -2.59
N ILE A 157 6.09 4.33 -3.61
CA ILE A 157 6.82 3.04 -3.66
C ILE A 157 7.82 2.95 -2.50
N GLN A 158 8.64 4.00 -2.30
CA GLN A 158 9.61 4.04 -1.21
C GLN A 158 8.95 3.93 0.16
N ASP A 159 7.86 4.68 0.35
CA ASP A 159 7.10 4.67 1.61
C ASP A 159 6.49 3.29 1.87
N THR A 160 5.92 2.65 0.85
CA THR A 160 5.38 1.29 0.95
C THR A 160 6.49 0.27 1.28
N LYS A 161 7.69 0.43 0.71
CA LYS A 161 8.86 -0.42 1.06
C LYS A 161 9.25 -0.23 2.52
N SER A 162 9.23 1.01 3.03
CA SER A 162 9.42 1.28 4.46
C SER A 162 8.35 0.61 5.33
N ALA A 163 7.08 0.61 4.90
CA ALA A 163 5.99 -0.06 5.62
C ALA A 163 6.21 -1.58 5.71
N VAL A 164 6.69 -2.23 4.64
CA VAL A 164 7.04 -3.67 4.69
C VAL A 164 8.17 -3.92 5.68
N ARG A 165 9.20 -3.06 5.67
CA ARG A 165 10.32 -3.15 6.61
C ARG A 165 9.87 -2.93 8.06
N PHE A 166 8.92 -2.04 8.30
CA PHE A 166 8.31 -1.82 9.62
C PHE A 166 7.66 -3.09 10.17
N PHE A 167 6.87 -3.80 9.37
CA PHE A 167 6.27 -5.08 9.79
C PHE A 167 7.31 -6.17 10.05
N ARG A 168 8.38 -6.24 9.24
CA ARG A 168 9.49 -7.17 9.50
C ARG A 168 10.27 -6.82 10.77
N ASN A 169 10.46 -5.54 11.03
CA ASN A 169 11.05 -5.06 12.26
C ASN A 169 10.21 -5.48 13.47
N ASP A 170 8.89 -5.29 13.44
CA ASP A 170 8.00 -5.78 14.50
C ASP A 170 8.10 -7.32 14.68
N TYR A 171 8.09 -8.07 13.57
CA TYR A 171 8.23 -9.54 13.61
C TYR A 171 9.48 -9.99 14.37
N GLU A 172 10.63 -9.37 14.09
CA GLU A 172 11.89 -9.70 14.79
C GLU A 172 11.94 -9.21 16.24
N ASN A 173 11.10 -8.24 16.61
CA ASN A 173 11.09 -7.60 17.93
C ASN A 173 9.87 -7.98 18.80
N GLY A 174 9.25 -9.13 18.52
CA GLY A 174 8.18 -9.68 19.36
C GLY A 174 6.93 -10.08 18.60
N ASN A 175 6.84 -9.74 17.31
CA ASN A 175 5.73 -10.07 16.42
C ASN A 175 4.39 -9.69 17.04
N THR A 176 4.22 -8.41 17.35
CA THR A 176 3.06 -7.85 18.07
C THR A 176 1.75 -8.26 17.41
N TRP A 177 1.73 -8.26 16.07
CA TRP A 177 0.54 -8.59 15.28
C TRP A 177 0.50 -10.05 14.81
N GLY A 178 1.38 -10.93 15.28
CA GLY A 178 1.36 -12.36 14.92
C GLY A 178 1.32 -12.60 13.40
N ILE A 179 2.12 -11.85 12.65
CA ILE A 179 2.24 -11.97 11.19
C ILE A 179 3.25 -13.04 10.82
N ASP A 180 3.12 -13.58 9.61
CA ASP A 180 4.12 -14.41 8.95
C ASP A 180 4.77 -13.61 7.81
N THR A 181 6.04 -13.25 8.00
CA THR A 181 6.79 -12.44 7.03
C THR A 181 7.21 -13.23 5.77
N SER A 182 6.97 -14.55 5.74
CA SER A 182 7.01 -15.39 4.53
C SER A 182 5.68 -15.42 3.77
N ARG A 183 4.68 -14.63 4.20
CA ARG A 183 3.37 -14.51 3.52
C ARG A 183 2.85 -13.08 3.56
N ILE A 184 3.59 -12.18 2.92
CA ILE A 184 3.22 -10.76 2.74
C ILE A 184 2.63 -10.54 1.35
N ILE A 185 1.41 -10.01 1.29
CA ILE A 185 0.68 -9.64 0.07
C ILE A 185 0.56 -8.11 0.03
N LEU A 186 0.88 -7.50 -1.11
CA LEU A 186 0.64 -6.09 -1.36
C LEU A 186 -0.54 -5.92 -2.31
N SER A 187 -1.59 -5.24 -1.86
CA SER A 187 -2.82 -5.00 -2.61
C SER A 187 -3.03 -3.51 -2.78
N GLY A 188 -3.40 -3.04 -3.98
CA GLY A 188 -3.58 -1.61 -4.22
C GLY A 188 -4.76 -1.29 -5.12
N GLN A 189 -5.50 -0.24 -4.79
CA GLN A 189 -6.66 0.24 -5.56
C GLN A 189 -6.33 1.51 -6.33
N GLY A 190 -6.63 1.56 -7.63
CA GLY A 190 -6.44 2.76 -8.46
C GLY A 190 -4.99 3.27 -8.42
N SER A 191 -4.75 4.44 -7.80
CA SER A 191 -3.39 4.93 -7.58
C SER A 191 -2.55 4.00 -6.70
N GLY A 192 -3.14 3.39 -5.66
CA GLY A 192 -2.46 2.34 -4.89
C GLY A 192 -2.09 1.13 -5.73
N GLY A 193 -2.85 0.84 -6.80
CA GLY A 193 -2.53 -0.22 -7.76
C GLY A 193 -1.30 0.09 -8.61
N TRP A 194 -1.05 1.36 -8.92
CA TRP A 194 0.20 1.81 -9.56
C TRP A 194 1.39 1.63 -8.62
N VAL A 195 1.22 1.98 -7.33
CA VAL A 195 2.25 1.79 -6.32
C VAL A 195 2.55 0.31 -6.14
N ALA A 196 1.53 -0.54 -6.04
CA ALA A 196 1.70 -1.97 -5.84
C ALA A 196 2.45 -2.64 -7.00
N LEU A 197 2.14 -2.29 -8.25
CA LEU A 197 2.89 -2.80 -9.40
C LEU A 197 4.29 -2.20 -9.45
N GLY A 198 4.43 -0.88 -9.32
CA GLY A 198 5.73 -0.20 -9.30
C GLY A 198 6.66 -0.72 -8.22
N TYR A 199 6.13 -1.08 -7.04
CA TYR A 199 6.86 -1.70 -5.95
C TYR A 199 7.58 -2.99 -6.37
N ALA A 200 6.88 -3.85 -7.12
CA ALA A 200 7.39 -5.15 -7.52
C ALA A 200 8.26 -5.11 -8.78
N THR A 201 8.33 -3.97 -9.46
CA THR A 201 8.89 -3.85 -10.81
C THR A 201 10.04 -2.85 -10.87
N VAL A 202 9.99 -1.74 -10.13
CA VAL A 202 11.10 -0.78 -10.07
C VAL A 202 12.17 -1.26 -9.10
N ASP A 203 13.27 -1.79 -9.64
CA ASP A 203 14.39 -2.38 -8.89
C ASP A 203 15.79 -1.95 -9.34
N LYS A 204 15.90 -1.14 -10.40
CA LYS A 204 17.20 -0.67 -10.90
C LYS A 204 17.15 0.69 -11.58
N LEU A 205 18.28 1.40 -11.53
CA LEU A 205 18.40 2.77 -12.04
C LEU A 205 18.00 2.90 -13.52
N ALA A 206 18.30 1.89 -14.34
CA ALA A 206 18.00 1.91 -15.77
C ALA A 206 16.49 2.01 -16.08
N GLU A 207 15.62 1.54 -15.19
CA GLU A 207 14.15 1.56 -15.37
C GLU A 207 13.56 2.96 -15.21
N ILE A 208 14.19 3.79 -14.38
CA ILE A 208 13.79 5.18 -14.13
C ILE A 208 14.56 6.18 -15.00
N GLN A 209 15.46 5.69 -15.86
CA GLN A 209 16.26 6.48 -16.81
C GLN A 209 15.98 6.13 -18.28
N LEU A 210 14.91 5.40 -18.58
CA LEU A 210 14.47 5.17 -19.96
C LEU A 210 14.19 6.50 -20.66
N SER A 211 14.31 6.56 -21.99
CA SER A 211 14.11 7.80 -22.76
C SER A 211 12.76 8.49 -22.53
N LYS A 212 11.71 7.73 -22.17
CA LYS A 212 10.38 8.26 -21.82
C LYS A 212 10.29 8.88 -20.42
N PHE A 213 11.29 8.63 -19.58
CA PHE A 213 11.44 9.17 -18.24
C PHE A 213 12.56 10.21 -18.18
N LEU A 214 12.88 10.84 -19.31
CA LEU A 214 13.77 11.99 -19.39
C LEU A 214 12.96 13.25 -19.71
N ASP A 215 13.30 14.35 -19.06
CA ASP A 215 12.94 15.69 -19.52
C ASP A 215 13.79 16.01 -20.75
N LEU A 216 13.10 16.28 -21.86
CA LEU A 216 13.69 16.61 -23.16
C LEU A 216 13.40 18.07 -23.56
N SER A 217 13.07 18.94 -22.61
CA SER A 217 12.94 20.38 -22.84
C SER A 217 14.23 21.02 -23.38
N ASP A 218 15.39 20.49 -22.97
CA ASP A 218 16.68 20.67 -23.63
C ASP A 218 17.19 19.31 -24.18
N PRO A 219 16.95 19.00 -25.47
CA PRO A 219 17.39 17.74 -26.06
C PRO A 219 18.91 17.50 -26.07
N ALA A 220 19.72 18.56 -25.92
CA ALA A 220 21.17 18.42 -25.83
C ALA A 220 21.64 17.96 -24.44
N ASN A 221 20.80 18.19 -23.41
CA ASN A 221 21.10 17.87 -22.01
C ASN A 221 19.87 17.21 -21.36
N PRO A 222 19.51 15.97 -21.74
CA PRO A 222 18.36 15.29 -21.17
C PRO A 222 18.57 15.04 -19.66
N VAL A 223 17.56 15.36 -18.86
CA VAL A 223 17.61 15.20 -17.40
C VAL A 223 16.62 14.11 -16.98
N ALA A 224 17.02 13.21 -16.08
CA ALA A 224 16.11 12.19 -15.57
C ALA A 224 14.94 12.82 -14.80
N LEU A 225 13.71 12.37 -15.05
CA LEU A 225 12.54 12.84 -14.31
C LEU A 225 12.61 12.43 -12.83
N ILE A 226 13.27 11.31 -12.55
CA ILE A 226 13.59 10.83 -11.20
C ILE A 226 15.08 11.01 -10.97
N ASP A 227 15.45 11.95 -10.09
CA ASP A 227 16.83 12.13 -9.63
C ASP A 227 16.99 11.45 -8.27
N THR A 228 17.74 10.35 -8.22
CA THR A 228 17.98 9.59 -6.99
C THR A 228 18.85 10.34 -5.98
N ALA A 229 19.62 11.35 -6.41
CA ALA A 229 20.34 12.23 -5.49
C ALA A 229 19.38 13.19 -4.76
N GLU A 230 18.24 13.53 -5.36
CA GLU A 230 17.20 14.34 -4.74
C GLU A 230 16.22 13.50 -3.93
N ILE A 231 15.63 12.45 -4.52
CA ILE A 231 14.49 11.76 -3.90
C ILE A 231 14.82 10.35 -3.41
N GLY A 232 16.06 9.90 -3.52
CA GLY A 232 16.50 8.58 -3.10
C GLY A 232 16.31 7.51 -4.17
N ASP A 233 16.92 6.34 -3.96
CA ASP A 233 16.72 5.18 -4.83
C ASP A 233 15.35 4.52 -4.62
N TRP A 234 15.03 3.51 -5.43
CA TRP A 234 13.73 2.83 -5.42
C TRP A 234 13.47 2.07 -4.12
N ASP A 235 14.52 1.79 -3.34
CA ASP A 235 14.45 1.17 -2.02
C ASP A 235 14.39 2.20 -0.87
N GLY A 236 14.35 3.48 -1.22
CA GLY A 236 14.26 4.59 -0.27
C GLY A 236 15.57 4.90 0.44
N TYR A 237 16.72 4.56 -0.15
CA TYR A 237 18.04 4.96 0.35
C TYR A 237 18.49 6.29 -0.26
N GLY A 238 19.17 7.09 0.56
CA GLY A 238 19.70 8.40 0.18
C GLY A 238 18.63 9.38 -0.27
N GLY A 239 19.06 10.39 -1.04
CA GLY A 239 18.21 11.49 -1.47
C GLY A 239 18.18 12.64 -0.45
N LEU A 240 18.38 13.88 -0.91
CA LEU A 240 18.27 15.07 -0.07
C LEU A 240 16.86 15.27 0.52
N TYR A 241 15.85 14.76 -0.18
CA TYR A 241 14.44 14.93 0.13
C TYR A 241 13.71 13.61 0.39
N ASN A 242 14.45 12.65 0.93
CA ASN A 242 13.91 11.40 1.41
C ASN A 242 14.48 11.11 2.80
N VAL A 243 13.61 10.76 3.74
CA VAL A 243 14.00 10.31 5.07
C VAL A 243 14.01 8.78 5.07
N GLU A 244 15.20 8.22 5.20
CA GLU A 244 15.38 6.77 5.32
C GLU A 244 14.66 6.25 6.57
N SER A 245 13.97 5.12 6.45
CA SER A 245 13.18 4.53 7.53
C SER A 245 13.24 3.00 7.48
N ASN A 246 13.29 2.38 8.67
CA ASN A 246 13.33 0.92 8.86
C ASN A 246 14.42 0.19 8.06
N LEU A 247 15.58 0.84 7.86
CA LEU A 247 16.70 0.24 7.11
C LEU A 247 17.22 -1.02 7.80
N GLY A 248 17.75 -1.96 7.02
CA GLY A 248 18.29 -3.23 7.51
C GLY A 248 17.31 -4.40 7.48
N TYR A 249 16.01 -4.13 7.35
CA TYR A 249 14.98 -5.16 7.14
C TYR A 249 14.69 -5.37 5.65
N SER A 250 14.34 -6.60 5.26
CA SER A 250 13.92 -6.91 3.88
C SER A 250 12.60 -6.19 3.53
N ASN A 251 12.47 -5.80 2.26
CA ASN A 251 11.21 -5.35 1.67
C ASN A 251 10.68 -6.37 0.65
N ASP A 252 10.96 -7.66 0.85
CA ASP A 252 10.42 -8.70 -0.03
C ASP A 252 8.96 -8.99 0.29
N ILE A 253 8.15 -9.16 -0.76
CA ILE A 253 6.74 -9.56 -0.70
C ILE A 253 6.52 -10.79 -1.59
N HIS A 254 5.43 -11.52 -1.33
CA HIS A 254 5.13 -12.79 -2.00
C HIS A 254 4.21 -12.61 -3.20
N MET A 255 3.36 -11.58 -3.16
CA MET A 255 2.36 -11.34 -4.18
C MET A 255 1.99 -9.87 -4.24
N VAL A 256 1.77 -9.39 -5.46
CA VAL A 256 1.08 -8.12 -5.74
C VAL A 256 -0.32 -8.40 -6.29
N CYS A 257 -1.30 -7.68 -5.77
CA CYS A 257 -2.65 -7.57 -6.33
C CYS A 257 -2.88 -6.11 -6.74
N SER A 258 -3.01 -5.86 -8.04
CA SER A 258 -3.32 -4.53 -8.57
C SER A 258 -4.77 -4.45 -9.03
N MET A 259 -5.56 -3.57 -8.40
CA MET A 259 -6.96 -3.33 -8.72
C MET A 259 -7.10 -1.99 -9.43
N GLY A 260 -6.92 -1.98 -10.75
CA GLY A 260 -7.05 -0.78 -11.58
C GLY A 260 -5.82 0.13 -11.59
N GLY A 261 -4.63 -0.43 -11.38
CA GLY A 261 -3.34 0.26 -11.53
C GLY A 261 -2.71 0.10 -12.92
N GLY A 262 -1.46 0.55 -13.04
CA GLY A 262 -0.63 0.39 -14.23
C GLY A 262 0.86 0.35 -13.90
N ILE A 263 1.68 0.09 -14.92
CA ILE A 263 3.15 0.16 -14.87
C ILE A 263 3.64 1.24 -15.84
N GLY A 264 4.75 1.89 -15.50
CA GLY A 264 5.33 2.95 -16.33
C GLY A 264 5.92 2.44 -17.65
N ASP A 265 6.47 1.22 -17.63
CA ASP A 265 7.01 0.52 -18.79
C ASP A 265 6.89 -1.00 -18.60
N LEU A 266 7.02 -1.79 -19.67
CA LEU A 266 7.10 -3.26 -19.60
C LEU A 266 8.48 -3.75 -19.15
N SER A 267 9.49 -2.88 -19.19
CA SER A 267 10.83 -3.17 -18.66
C SER A 267 10.95 -2.89 -17.17
N TRP A 268 9.93 -2.32 -16.55
CA TRP A 268 9.73 -2.38 -15.10
C TRP A 268 9.28 -3.82 -14.80
#